data_AF-A0A6L5G6J3-F1
#
_entry.id   AF-A0A6L5G6J3-F1
#
_cell.length_a   1.000
_cell.length_b   1.000
_cell.length_c   1.000
_cell.angle_alpha   90.00
_cell.angle_beta   90.00
_cell.angle_gamma   90.00
#
_symmetry.space_group_name_H-M   'P 1'
#
loop_
_entity.id
_entity.type
_entity.pdbx_description
1 polymer ?
#
loop_
_entity_poly.entity_id
_entity_poly.type
_entity_poly.pdbx_seq_one_letter_code
_entity_poly.pdbx_strand_id
1 'polypeptide(L)'
;MSVAELKSAIAAALQQVRDGQAAITSAIQNIEAAQGGLTAVTAGSGHDSVATAQAALAQASAELEQSLAATFAAAEQAEAYAATL
;
A
#
# COMPACT_ATOMS: atom_id res chain seq x y z
N MET A 1 -3.97 32.94 1.49
CA MET A 1 -4.35 31.63 2.03
C MET A 1 -4.57 31.80 3.53
N SER A 2 -5.78 31.55 3.99
CA SER A 2 -6.20 31.63 5.38
C SER A 2 -5.96 30.30 6.11
N VAL A 3 -5.98 30.33 7.45
CA VAL A 3 -5.89 29.11 8.28
C VAL A 3 -7.04 28.14 7.97
N ALA A 4 -8.23 28.65 7.68
CA ALA A 4 -9.39 27.83 7.29
C ALA A 4 -9.17 27.11 5.95
N GLU A 5 -8.66 27.83 4.94
CA GLU A 5 -8.30 27.24 3.64
C GLU A 5 -7.19 26.20 3.78
N LEU A 6 -6.18 26.45 4.63
CA LEU A 6 -5.11 25.50 4.92
C LEU A 6 -5.64 24.22 5.60
N LYS A 7 -6.50 24.36 6.63
CA LYS A 7 -7.13 23.21 7.29
C LYS A 7 -7.95 22.36 6.32
N SER A 8 -8.72 23.02 5.45
CA SER A 8 -9.52 22.32 4.43
C SER A 8 -8.65 21.57 3.42
N ALA A 9 -7.55 22.17 2.97
CA ALA A 9 -6.60 21.52 2.07
C ALA A 9 -5.91 20.31 2.73
N ILE A 10 -5.53 20.41 4.00
CA ILE A 10 -4.94 19.28 4.76
C ILE A 10 -5.97 18.16 4.91
N ALA A 11 -7.23 18.47 5.26
CA ALA A 11 -8.28 17.47 5.38
C ALA A 11 -8.54 16.73 4.06
N ALA A 12 -8.54 17.43 2.93
CA ALA A 12 -8.67 16.83 1.60
C ALA A 12 -7.49 15.92 1.25
N ALA A 13 -6.25 16.36 1.54
CA ALA A 13 -5.06 15.54 1.32
C ALA A 13 -5.07 14.27 2.18
N LEU A 14 -5.49 14.37 3.45
CA LEU A 14 -5.63 13.22 4.35
C LEU A 14 -6.69 12.22 3.84
N GLN A 15 -7.79 12.71 3.28
CA GLN A 15 -8.78 11.82 2.67
C GLN A 15 -8.21 11.08 1.47
N GLN A 16 -7.48 11.77 0.60
CA GLN A 16 -6.83 11.16 -0.55
C GLN A 16 -5.79 10.09 -0.13
N VAL A 17 -5.07 10.34 0.98
CA VAL A 17 -4.16 9.35 1.56
C VAL A 17 -4.92 8.11 2.03
N ARG A 18 -6.03 8.25 2.74
CA ARG A 18 -6.87 7.12 3.18
C ARG A 18 -7.38 6.29 1.99
N ASP A 19 -7.83 6.95 0.93
CA ASP A 19 -8.30 6.27 -0.28
C ASP A 19 -7.15 5.48 -0.94
N GLY A 20 -5.94 6.07 -0.97
CA GLY A 20 -4.72 5.39 -1.45
C GLY A 20 -4.33 4.17 -0.60
N GLN A 21 -4.44 4.26 0.72
CA GLN A 21 -4.17 3.15 1.64
C GLN A 21 -5.11 1.96 1.40
N ALA A 22 -6.40 2.22 1.15
CA ALA A 22 -7.37 1.19 0.80
C ALA A 22 -7.01 0.50 -0.53
N ALA A 23 -6.60 1.28 -1.54
CA ALA A 23 -6.15 0.75 -2.82
C ALA A 23 -4.90 -0.13 -2.68
N ILE A 24 -3.93 0.31 -1.87
CA ILE A 24 -2.70 -0.45 -1.56
C ILE A 24 -3.04 -1.78 -0.87
N THR A 25 -3.94 -1.76 0.12
CA THR A 25 -4.37 -2.98 0.82
C THR A 25 -4.99 -3.98 -0.15
N SER A 26 -5.83 -3.52 -1.09
CA SER A 26 -6.40 -4.38 -2.13
C SER A 26 -5.33 -4.94 -3.08
N ALA A 27 -4.32 -4.15 -3.42
CA ALA A 27 -3.20 -4.61 -4.24
C ALA A 27 -2.38 -5.72 -3.54
N ILE A 28 -2.14 -5.62 -2.23
CA ILE A 28 -1.50 -6.68 -1.42
C ILE A 28 -2.32 -7.98 -1.51
N GLN A 29 -3.63 -7.92 -1.27
CA GLN A 29 -4.50 -9.10 -1.34
C GLN A 29 -4.49 -9.76 -2.73
N ASN A 30 -4.44 -8.96 -3.80
CA ASN A 30 -4.34 -9.47 -5.17
C ASN A 30 -2.98 -10.14 -5.43
N ILE A 31 -1.90 -9.61 -4.86
CA ILE A 31 -0.56 -10.22 -4.93
C ILE A 31 -0.54 -11.57 -4.21
N GLU A 32 -1.09 -11.65 -3.00
CA GLU A 32 -1.20 -12.91 -2.24
C GLU A 32 -2.02 -13.96 -3.00
N ALA A 33 -3.15 -13.56 -3.61
CA ALA A 33 -3.97 -14.44 -4.43
C ALA A 33 -3.21 -14.95 -5.68
N ALA A 34 -2.47 -14.06 -6.35
CA ALA A 34 -1.64 -14.43 -7.50
C ALA A 34 -0.51 -15.40 -7.11
N GLN A 35 0.14 -15.18 -5.97
CA GLN A 35 1.14 -16.09 -5.41
C GLN A 35 0.55 -17.48 -5.14
N GLY A 36 -0.64 -17.55 -4.54
CA GLY A 36 -1.34 -18.81 -4.30
C GLY A 36 -1.65 -19.58 -5.60
N GLY A 37 -2.10 -18.86 -6.63
CA GLY A 37 -2.32 -19.42 -7.97
C GLY A 37 -1.03 -19.94 -8.62
N LEU A 38 0.07 -19.20 -8.50
CA LEU A 38 1.38 -19.61 -9.04
C LEU A 38 1.93 -20.85 -8.33
N THR A 39 1.76 -20.98 -7.01
CA THR A 39 2.11 -22.21 -6.27
C THR A 39 1.37 -23.42 -6.80
N ALA A 40 0.06 -23.29 -7.06
CA ALA A 40 -0.76 -24.38 -7.58
C ALA A 40 -0.31 -24.83 -8.97
N VAL A 41 0.17 -23.92 -9.81
CA VAL A 41 0.71 -24.22 -11.15
C VAL A 41 2.13 -24.80 -11.10
N THR A 42 2.96 -24.38 -10.15
CA THR A 42 4.34 -24.88 -10.00
C THR A 42 4.45 -26.27 -9.41
N ALA A 43 3.50 -26.67 -8.59
CA ALA A 43 3.46 -28.00 -7.98
C ALA A 43 3.48 -29.16 -9.01
N GLY A 44 3.27 -28.86 -10.31
CA GLY A 44 3.43 -29.83 -11.41
C GLY A 44 4.45 -29.47 -12.50
N SER A 45 5.07 -28.28 -12.52
CA SER A 45 5.78 -27.77 -13.70
C SER A 45 7.29 -27.52 -13.54
N GLY A 46 7.82 -27.42 -12.31
CA GLY A 46 9.27 -27.35 -12.05
C GLY A 46 10.04 -26.21 -12.73
N HIS A 47 9.36 -25.15 -13.19
CA HIS A 47 9.95 -24.13 -14.07
C HIS A 47 10.52 -22.94 -13.27
N ASP A 48 11.82 -22.67 -13.43
CA ASP A 48 12.55 -21.60 -12.72
C ASP A 48 11.94 -20.20 -12.89
N SER A 49 11.27 -19.97 -14.02
CA SER A 49 10.56 -18.70 -14.28
C SER A 49 9.40 -18.45 -13.33
N VAL A 50 8.74 -19.49 -12.84
CA VAL A 50 7.62 -19.33 -11.89
C VAL A 50 8.14 -19.12 -10.46
N ALA A 51 9.20 -19.82 -10.07
CA ALA A 51 9.88 -19.55 -8.80
C ALA A 51 10.39 -18.09 -8.74
N THR A 52 10.93 -17.59 -9.85
CA THR A 52 11.35 -16.19 -9.99
C THR A 52 10.17 -15.22 -9.87
N ALA A 53 9.04 -15.50 -10.54
CA ALA A 53 7.84 -14.67 -10.45
C ALA A 53 7.27 -14.64 -9.02
N GLN A 54 7.33 -15.78 -8.31
CA GLN A 54 6.86 -15.90 -6.94
C GLN A 54 7.73 -15.10 -5.95
N ALA A 55 9.05 -15.15 -6.11
CA ALA A 55 9.97 -14.31 -5.35
C ALA A 55 9.75 -12.80 -5.63
N ALA A 56 9.56 -12.42 -6.89
CA ALA A 56 9.27 -11.03 -7.26
C ALA A 56 7.96 -10.52 -6.66
N LEU A 57 6.91 -11.35 -6.64
CA LEU A 57 5.65 -11.00 -5.98
C LEU A 57 5.81 -10.85 -4.47
N ALA A 58 6.58 -11.73 -3.81
CA ALA A 58 6.82 -11.64 -2.37
C ALA A 58 7.55 -10.33 -2.01
N GLN A 59 8.56 -9.97 -2.81
CA GLN A 59 9.27 -8.70 -2.67
C GLN A 59 8.33 -7.51 -2.88
N ALA A 60 7.50 -7.53 -3.92
CA ALA A 60 6.54 -6.47 -4.20
C ALA A 60 5.53 -6.29 -3.05
N SER A 61 5.06 -7.39 -2.44
CA SER A 61 4.17 -7.33 -1.26
C SER A 61 4.86 -6.64 -0.08
N ALA A 62 6.10 -7.01 0.23
CA ALA A 62 6.86 -6.44 1.34
C ALA A 62 7.15 -4.94 1.15
N GLU A 63 7.52 -4.52 -0.07
CA GLU A 63 7.73 -3.10 -0.39
C GLU A 63 6.43 -2.28 -0.26
N LEU A 64 5.31 -2.91 -0.63
CA LEU A 64 4.00 -2.30 -0.58
C LEU A 64 3.51 -2.15 0.87
N GLU A 65 3.73 -3.14 1.73
CA GLU A 65 3.48 -3.07 3.18
C GLU A 65 4.32 -1.97 3.85
N GLN A 66 5.61 -1.89 3.52
CA GLN A 66 6.49 -0.85 4.05
C GLN A 66 6.01 0.55 3.64
N SER A 67 5.62 0.71 2.37
CA SER A 67 5.08 1.97 1.84
C SER A 67 3.77 2.36 2.53
N LEU A 68 2.91 1.38 2.82
CA LEU A 68 1.66 1.59 3.55
C LEU A 68 1.92 2.08 4.98
N ALA A 69 2.86 1.44 5.69
CA ALA A 69 3.23 1.83 7.05
C ALA A 69 3.80 3.26 7.11
N ALA A 70 4.69 3.62 6.18
CA ALA A 70 5.22 4.98 6.07
C ALA A 70 4.11 6.01 5.77
N THR A 71 3.15 5.64 4.93
CA THR A 71 2.00 6.49 4.60
C THR A 71 1.10 6.72 5.82
N PHE A 72 0.87 5.71 6.66
CA PHE A 72 0.14 5.86 7.92
C PHE A 72 0.82 6.85 8.87
N ALA A 73 2.13 6.69 9.09
CA ALA A 73 2.88 7.59 9.96
C ALA A 73 2.84 9.04 9.47
N ALA A 74 2.97 9.26 8.15
CA ALA A 74 2.88 10.59 7.55
C ALA A 74 1.47 11.21 7.70
N ALA A 75 0.41 10.40 7.53
CA ALA A 75 -0.97 10.84 7.73
C ALA A 75 -1.23 11.26 9.18
N GLU A 76 -0.81 10.44 10.14
CA GLU A 76 -0.96 10.74 11.58
C GLU A 76 -0.22 12.04 11.95
N GLN A 77 0.99 12.24 11.42
CA GLN A 77 1.75 13.48 11.64
C GLN A 77 1.05 14.71 11.04
N ALA A 78 0.44 14.57 9.86
CA ALA A 78 -0.33 15.64 9.24
C ALA A 78 -1.63 15.96 10.01
N GLU A 79 -2.31 14.95 10.55
CA GLU A 79 -3.48 15.12 11.43
C GLU A 79 -3.10 15.85 12.73
N ALA A 80 -2.01 15.44 13.37
CA ALA A 80 -1.51 16.08 14.57
C ALA A 80 -1.16 17.55 14.32
N TYR A 81 -0.49 17.86 13.20
CA TYR A 81 -0.19 19.24 12.82
C TYR A 81 -1.47 20.06 12.58
N ALA A 82 -2.45 19.52 11.84
CA ALA A 82 -3.71 20.20 11.57
C ALA A 82 -4.48 20.56 12.85
N ALA A 83 -4.38 19.73 13.89
CA ALA A 83 -4.99 19.98 15.20
C ALA A 83 -4.32 21.12 15.97
N THR A 84 -3.09 21.51 15.63
CA THR A 84 -2.36 22.64 16.24
C THR A 84 -2.59 23.98 15.53
N LEU A 85 -3.16 23.96 14.32
CA LEU A 85 -3.59 25.14 13.57
C LEU A 85 -4.92 25.70 14.10
#